data_AF-A0A916RA32-F1
#
_entry.id   AF-A0A916RA32-F1
#
_cell.length_a   1.000
_cell.length_b   1.000
_cell.length_c   1.000
_cell.angle_alpha   90.00
_cell.angle_beta   90.00
_cell.angle_gamma   90.00
#
_symmetry.space_group_name_H-M   'P 1'
#
loop_
_entity.id
_entity.type
_entity.pdbx_description
1 polymer ?
#
loop_
_entity_poly.entity_id
_entity_poly.type
_entity_poly.pdbx_seq_one_letter_code
_entity_poly.pdbx_strand_id
1 'polypeptide(L)'
;MIEGVLRHCSSMEVEKNYVDSHGQSEIAFAFTHLLGFQLMPRLKRIKVQKLYRHYVGQPEAYPNLQPILTRPINWDLIRTQYDQMVKYATALRLGTAETEAILKRFRKNSFKHPTYLALIELGRVIKTIFLCEYLNSEAVRREINEGLNVVERWNGVNDFIFYGKGGEFASNRLETQELSVLSLHLLQNCLVYVNTLMIQSVLAEPHWFKRLTETDLRAITPLIFSHVNPYGTFKLDLKERIAQLSNSSVAIRN
;
A
#
# COMPACT_ATOMS: atom_id res chain seq x y z
N MET A 1 -5.62 -4.12 3.61
CA MET A 1 -4.90 -2.88 3.99
C MET A 1 -4.94 -2.64 5.49
N ILE A 2 -6.07 -2.24 6.10
CA ILE A 2 -6.15 -2.01 7.56
C ILE A 2 -5.68 -3.25 8.35
N GLU A 3 -6.07 -4.43 7.90
CA GLU A 3 -5.61 -5.68 8.50
C GLU A 3 -4.09 -5.88 8.45
N GLY A 4 -3.44 -5.50 7.35
CA GLY A 4 -1.97 -5.57 7.24
C GLY A 4 -1.27 -4.59 8.18
N VAL A 5 -1.85 -3.41 8.40
CA VAL A 5 -1.36 -2.42 9.38
C VAL A 5 -1.60 -2.86 10.83
N LEU A 6 -2.63 -3.67 11.10
CA LEU A 6 -2.89 -4.17 12.45
C LEU A 6 -2.15 -5.48 12.76
N ARG A 7 -1.81 -6.27 11.73
CA ARG A 7 -1.22 -7.60 11.84
C ARG A 7 0.18 -7.68 11.22
N HIS A 8 0.97 -6.60 11.29
CA HIS A 8 2.35 -6.60 10.76
C HIS A 8 3.37 -7.33 11.65
N CYS A 9 2.96 -7.85 12.81
CA CYS A 9 3.79 -8.67 13.71
C CYS A 9 5.17 -8.05 14.04
N SER A 10 5.26 -6.72 14.10
CA SER A 10 6.47 -6.00 14.47
C SER A 10 6.19 -5.02 15.59
N SER A 11 7.23 -4.57 16.29
CA SER A 11 7.13 -3.55 17.34
C SER A 11 7.07 -2.12 16.79
N MET A 12 6.94 -1.95 15.47
CA MET A 12 6.90 -0.63 14.85
C MET A 12 5.54 0.03 15.07
N GLU A 13 5.54 1.31 15.40
CA GLU A 13 4.33 2.13 15.40
C GLU A 13 4.11 2.68 13.99
N VAL A 14 2.97 2.35 13.39
CA VAL A 14 2.61 2.85 12.05
C VAL A 14 1.94 4.20 12.19
N GLU A 15 2.62 5.26 11.77
CA GLU A 15 2.05 6.62 11.81
C GLU A 15 1.21 6.94 10.57
N LYS A 16 1.66 6.49 9.40
CA LYS A 16 1.08 6.83 8.10
C LYS A 16 0.99 5.60 7.21
N ASN A 17 -0.11 5.52 6.45
CA ASN A 17 -0.34 4.46 5.48
C ASN A 17 -0.65 5.06 4.11
N TYR A 18 0.23 4.82 3.15
CA TYR A 18 0.16 5.38 1.80
C TYR A 18 -0.64 4.48 0.87
N VAL A 19 -1.56 5.08 0.12
CA VAL A 19 -2.55 4.31 -0.67
C VAL A 19 -2.83 4.98 -2.00
N ASP A 20 -3.21 4.19 -3.00
CA ASP A 20 -3.69 4.76 -4.26
C ASP A 20 -5.13 5.28 -4.18
N SER A 21 -5.57 5.95 -5.24
CA SER A 21 -6.91 6.51 -5.37
C SER A 21 -8.05 5.49 -5.15
N HIS A 22 -7.79 4.19 -5.35
CA HIS A 22 -8.77 3.12 -5.09
C HIS A 22 -8.79 2.64 -3.63
N GLY A 23 -7.74 2.93 -2.85
CA GLY A 23 -7.63 2.59 -1.44
C GLY A 23 -8.31 3.58 -0.49
N GLN A 24 -8.76 4.74 -0.99
CA GLN A 24 -9.46 5.74 -0.18
C GLN A 24 -10.96 5.47 -0.09
N SER A 25 -11.49 5.51 1.13
CA SER A 25 -12.92 5.58 1.42
C SER A 25 -13.12 6.38 2.69
N GLU A 26 -14.30 6.99 2.87
CA GLU A 26 -14.63 7.72 4.09
C GLU A 26 -14.48 6.81 5.32
N ILE A 27 -14.88 5.55 5.21
CA ILE A 27 -14.76 4.58 6.30
C ILE A 27 -13.30 4.29 6.64
N ALA A 28 -12.44 4.16 5.63
CA ALA A 28 -11.01 3.99 5.87
C ALA A 28 -10.41 5.21 6.60
N PHE A 29 -10.76 6.43 6.19
CA PHE A 29 -10.35 7.65 6.92
C PHE A 29 -10.82 7.65 8.38
N ALA A 30 -12.05 7.18 8.64
CA ALA A 30 -12.56 7.09 10.00
C ALA A 30 -11.81 6.05 10.85
N PHE A 31 -11.62 4.84 10.33
CA PHE A 31 -10.93 3.78 11.07
C PHE A 31 -9.45 4.08 11.29
N THR A 32 -8.75 4.58 10.28
CA THR A 32 -7.33 4.98 10.43
C THR A 32 -7.18 6.00 11.55
N HIS A 33 -8.02 7.05 11.54
CA HIS A 33 -8.03 8.06 12.61
C HIS A 33 -8.32 7.46 13.99
N LEU A 34 -9.33 6.60 14.12
CA LEU A 34 -9.68 5.95 15.41
C LEU A 34 -8.59 4.97 15.90
N LEU A 35 -7.83 4.39 14.99
CA LEU A 35 -6.73 3.47 15.29
C LEU A 35 -5.40 4.19 15.54
N GLY A 36 -5.35 5.51 15.35
CA GLY A 36 -4.19 6.34 15.69
C GLY A 36 -3.18 6.55 14.55
N PHE A 37 -3.56 6.26 13.30
CA PHE A 37 -2.68 6.46 12.14
C PHE A 37 -3.37 7.21 11.01
N GLN A 38 -2.59 7.79 10.10
CA GLN A 38 -3.09 8.63 9.02
C GLN A 38 -3.19 7.85 7.70
N LEU A 39 -4.34 7.97 7.04
CA LEU A 39 -4.49 7.51 5.67
C LEU A 39 -3.99 8.59 4.70
N MET A 40 -3.01 8.25 3.88
CA MET A 40 -2.31 9.18 2.99
C MET A 40 -2.51 8.80 1.51
N PRO A 41 -3.71 9.03 0.93
CA PRO A 41 -3.99 8.63 -0.44
C PRO A 41 -3.39 9.56 -1.50
N ARG A 42 -2.84 8.99 -2.59
CA ARG A 42 -2.56 9.72 -3.82
C ARG A 42 -3.83 9.89 -4.65
N LEU A 43 -4.27 11.13 -4.80
CA LEU A 43 -5.53 11.47 -5.45
C LEU A 43 -5.31 11.85 -6.93
N LYS A 44 -5.56 10.92 -7.86
CA LYS A 44 -5.48 11.16 -9.31
C LYS A 44 -6.54 12.15 -9.80
N ARG A 45 -7.76 12.08 -9.26
CA ARG A 45 -8.90 12.94 -9.64
C ARG A 45 -9.21 13.96 -8.55
N ILE A 46 -8.24 14.80 -8.17
CA ILE A 46 -8.43 15.80 -7.12
C ILE A 46 -9.59 16.78 -7.44
N LYS A 47 -9.78 17.11 -8.72
CA LYS A 47 -10.82 18.04 -9.22
C LYS A 47 -12.27 17.63 -8.90
N VAL A 48 -12.53 16.35 -8.59
CA VAL A 48 -13.87 15.85 -8.28
C VAL A 48 -14.13 15.73 -6.78
N GLN A 49 -13.09 15.93 -5.96
CA GLN A 49 -13.22 15.85 -4.51
C GLN A 49 -14.01 17.06 -3.99
N LYS A 50 -14.82 16.82 -2.96
CA LYS A 50 -15.65 17.84 -2.31
C LYS A 50 -15.22 18.00 -0.86
N LEU A 51 -15.31 19.23 -0.37
CA LEU A 51 -15.03 19.58 1.02
C LEU A 51 -16.33 19.69 1.79
N TYR A 52 -16.42 19.02 2.94
CA TYR A 52 -17.61 19.08 3.79
C TYR A 52 -17.51 20.27 4.74
N ARG A 53 -18.63 20.98 4.92
CA ARG A 53 -18.66 22.14 5.80
C ARG A 53 -18.71 21.73 7.27
N HIS A 54 -18.10 22.54 8.13
CA HIS A 54 -18.06 22.29 9.56
C HIS A 54 -19.45 22.42 10.23
N TYR A 55 -20.15 23.53 10.07
CA TYR A 55 -21.47 23.77 10.69
C TYR A 55 -22.57 24.12 9.70
N VAL A 56 -23.81 24.00 10.18
CA VAL A 56 -25.01 24.53 9.52
C VAL A 56 -25.02 26.04 9.71
N GLY A 57 -24.92 26.79 8.63
CA GLY A 57 -24.84 28.26 8.64
C GLY A 57 -23.58 28.75 7.94
N GLN A 58 -23.64 29.97 7.39
CA GLN A 58 -22.56 30.63 6.65
C GLN A 58 -22.09 29.90 5.36
N PRO A 59 -23.00 29.53 4.43
CA PRO A 59 -22.56 29.07 3.11
C PRO A 59 -21.66 30.10 2.45
N GLU A 60 -21.98 31.38 2.57
CA GLU A 60 -21.25 32.47 1.90
C GLU A 60 -19.92 32.86 2.54
N ALA A 61 -19.51 32.24 3.67
CA ALA A 61 -18.22 32.58 4.30
C ALA A 61 -17.02 32.31 3.39
N TYR A 62 -17.21 31.43 2.38
CA TYR A 62 -16.16 30.98 1.46
C TYR A 62 -16.63 31.12 0.00
N PRO A 63 -16.72 32.34 -0.54
CA PRO A 63 -17.27 32.57 -1.88
C PRO A 63 -16.46 31.83 -2.96
N ASN A 64 -15.13 31.84 -2.85
CA ASN A 64 -14.24 31.19 -3.81
C ASN A 64 -14.25 29.64 -3.73
N LEU A 65 -14.77 29.07 -2.64
CA LEU A 65 -14.80 27.62 -2.43
C LEU A 65 -16.19 27.01 -2.68
N GLN A 66 -17.21 27.81 -2.98
CA GLN A 66 -18.56 27.32 -3.27
C GLN A 66 -18.61 26.15 -4.26
N PRO A 67 -17.82 26.14 -5.37
CA PRO A 67 -17.89 25.04 -6.33
C PRO A 67 -17.45 23.69 -5.75
N ILE A 68 -16.64 23.67 -4.69
CA ILE A 68 -16.08 22.46 -4.09
C ILE A 68 -16.68 22.14 -2.72
N LEU A 69 -17.39 23.07 -2.09
CA LEU A 69 -18.07 22.85 -0.82
C LEU A 69 -19.34 22.00 -0.99
N THR A 70 -19.68 21.26 0.06
CA THR A 70 -20.84 20.37 0.13
C THR A 70 -21.60 20.62 1.44
N ARG A 71 -22.67 19.85 1.69
CA ARG A 71 -23.45 19.92 2.92
C ARG A 71 -22.58 19.86 4.20
N PRO A 72 -23.09 20.39 5.32
CA PRO A 72 -22.42 20.28 6.60
C PRO A 72 -22.29 18.83 7.11
N ILE A 73 -21.31 18.62 7.98
CA ILE A 73 -21.12 17.38 8.75
C ILE A 73 -22.23 17.25 9.79
N ASN A 74 -22.76 16.03 9.94
CA ASN A 74 -23.72 15.72 11.00
C ASN A 74 -22.98 15.30 12.28
N TRP A 75 -22.68 16.28 13.14
CA TRP A 75 -21.99 16.04 14.41
C TRP A 75 -22.83 15.26 15.42
N ASP A 76 -24.16 15.42 15.41
CA ASP A 76 -25.05 14.72 16.34
C ASP A 76 -25.00 13.20 16.12
N LEU A 77 -24.93 12.77 14.86
CA LEU A 77 -24.78 11.36 14.53
C LEU A 77 -23.45 10.78 15.02
N ILE A 78 -22.35 11.54 14.87
CA ILE A 78 -21.03 11.14 15.39
C ILE A 78 -21.09 11.02 16.91
N ARG A 79 -21.64 12.03 17.60
CA ARG A 79 -21.77 12.03 19.08
C ARG A 79 -22.59 10.84 19.57
N THR A 80 -23.75 10.59 18.95
CA THR A 80 -24.67 9.51 19.36
C THR A 80 -24.06 8.12 19.18
N GLN A 81 -23.17 7.93 18.20
CA GLN A 81 -22.59 6.63 17.85
C GLN A 81 -21.12 6.48 18.27
N TYR A 82 -20.56 7.46 18.99
CA TYR A 82 -19.15 7.50 19.37
C TYR A 82 -18.69 6.20 20.05
N ASP A 83 -19.40 5.77 21.09
CA ASP A 83 -19.06 4.55 21.84
C ASP A 83 -19.04 3.30 20.94
N GLN A 84 -19.97 3.22 19.98
CA GLN A 84 -20.02 2.10 19.05
C GLN A 84 -18.84 2.14 18.08
N MET A 85 -18.49 3.32 17.57
CA MET A 85 -17.34 3.50 16.69
C MET A 85 -16.04 3.10 17.39
N VAL A 86 -15.85 3.54 18.63
CA VAL A 86 -14.70 3.15 19.46
C VAL A 86 -14.69 1.64 19.68
N LYS A 87 -15.82 1.02 20.05
CA LYS A 87 -15.91 -0.44 20.21
C LYS A 87 -15.49 -1.21 18.97
N TYR A 88 -15.93 -0.79 17.78
CA TYR A 88 -15.52 -1.43 16.52
C TYR A 88 -14.03 -1.23 16.23
N ALA A 89 -13.49 -0.03 16.45
CA ALA A 89 -12.06 0.23 16.29
C ALA A 89 -11.21 -0.59 17.27
N THR A 90 -11.64 -0.70 18.53
CA THR A 90 -10.97 -1.53 19.54
C THR A 90 -11.05 -3.02 19.20
N ALA A 91 -12.20 -3.50 18.72
CA ALA A 91 -12.36 -4.88 18.29
C ALA A 91 -11.42 -5.24 17.13
N LEU A 92 -11.19 -4.30 16.20
CA LEU A 92 -10.19 -4.43 15.15
C LEU A 92 -8.78 -4.47 15.73
N ARG A 93 -8.44 -3.52 16.61
CA ARG A 93 -7.11 -3.42 17.24
C ARG A 93 -6.76 -4.67 18.05
N LEU A 94 -7.73 -5.23 18.79
CA LEU A 94 -7.54 -6.45 19.59
C LEU A 94 -7.68 -7.73 18.76
N GLY A 95 -8.05 -7.64 17.49
CA GLY A 95 -8.24 -8.80 16.61
C GLY A 95 -9.45 -9.68 16.97
N THR A 96 -10.36 -9.22 17.83
CA THR A 96 -11.57 -9.98 18.22
C THR A 96 -12.62 -10.02 17.11
N ALA A 97 -12.47 -9.18 16.08
CA ALA A 97 -13.31 -9.20 14.89
C ALA A 97 -12.47 -8.82 13.65
N GLU A 98 -12.76 -9.47 12.52
CA GLU A 98 -12.13 -9.15 11.25
C GLU A 98 -12.77 -7.93 10.58
N THR A 99 -11.96 -7.16 9.86
CA THR A 99 -12.42 -5.98 9.12
C THR A 99 -13.52 -6.33 8.14
N GLU A 100 -13.36 -7.46 7.42
CA GLU A 100 -14.36 -7.90 6.46
C GLU A 100 -15.68 -8.27 7.13
N ALA A 101 -15.64 -8.96 8.29
CA ALA A 101 -16.82 -9.31 9.05
C ALA A 101 -17.61 -8.08 9.50
N ILE A 102 -16.92 -7.04 9.99
CA ILE A 102 -17.53 -5.76 10.38
C ILE A 102 -18.18 -5.08 9.17
N LEU A 103 -17.47 -4.98 8.05
CA LEU A 103 -18.00 -4.37 6.82
C LEU A 103 -19.16 -5.16 6.22
N LYS A 104 -19.13 -6.49 6.30
CA LYS A 104 -20.21 -7.37 5.85
C LYS A 104 -21.46 -7.17 6.71
N ARG A 105 -21.30 -7.00 8.02
CA ARG A 105 -22.41 -6.67 8.94
C ARG A 105 -23.08 -5.35 8.59
N PHE A 106 -22.32 -4.33 8.19
CA PHE A 106 -22.88 -3.05 7.77
C PHE A 106 -23.64 -3.12 6.43
N ARG A 107 -23.26 -4.05 5.54
CA ARG A 107 -23.90 -4.25 4.23
C ARG A 107 -25.14 -5.14 4.26
N LYS A 108 -25.36 -5.91 5.33
CA LYS A 108 -26.44 -6.91 5.41
C LYS A 108 -27.83 -6.31 5.69
N ASN A 109 -27.91 -5.09 6.20
CA ASN A 109 -29.19 -4.41 6.44
C ASN A 109 -29.59 -3.53 5.26
N SER A 110 -30.85 -3.64 4.82
CA SER A 110 -31.45 -2.75 3.81
C SER A 110 -31.45 -1.28 4.23
N PHE A 111 -31.44 -1.01 5.54
CA PHE A 111 -31.19 0.30 6.14
C PHE A 111 -29.73 0.39 6.60
N LYS A 112 -29.01 1.42 6.15
CA LYS A 112 -27.60 1.64 6.53
C LYS A 112 -27.48 1.72 8.05
N HIS A 113 -26.68 0.82 8.65
CA HIS A 113 -26.46 0.75 10.09
C HIS A 113 -26.08 2.13 10.68
N PRO A 114 -26.66 2.60 11.80
CA PRO A 114 -26.39 3.94 12.34
C PRO A 114 -24.90 4.22 12.57
N THR A 115 -24.16 3.27 13.14
CA THR A 115 -22.71 3.39 13.34
C THR A 115 -21.93 3.48 12.02
N TYR A 116 -22.40 2.81 10.95
CA TYR A 116 -21.77 2.90 9.64
C TYR A 116 -21.94 4.31 9.05
N LEU A 117 -23.12 4.90 9.21
CA LEU A 117 -23.37 6.28 8.80
C LEU A 117 -22.51 7.27 9.62
N ALA A 118 -22.37 7.04 10.93
CA ALA A 118 -21.50 7.84 11.78
C ALA A 118 -20.01 7.73 11.38
N LEU A 119 -19.53 6.53 11.07
CA LEU A 119 -18.18 6.31 10.52
C LEU A 119 -17.98 7.08 9.20
N ILE A 120 -18.98 7.09 8.31
CA ILE A 120 -18.89 7.88 7.08
C ILE A 120 -18.82 9.38 7.37
N GLU A 121 -19.62 9.91 8.31
CA GLU A 121 -19.56 11.33 8.69
C GLU A 121 -18.19 11.69 9.30
N LEU A 122 -17.66 10.89 10.22
CA LEU A 122 -16.30 11.08 10.74
C LEU A 122 -15.26 11.02 9.61
N GLY A 123 -15.38 10.04 8.73
CA GLY A 123 -14.54 9.87 7.56
C GLY A 123 -14.49 11.10 6.67
N ARG A 124 -15.62 11.78 6.49
CA ARG A 124 -15.71 13.03 5.72
C ARG A 124 -15.01 14.19 6.40
N VAL A 125 -15.04 14.26 7.74
CA VAL A 125 -14.29 15.25 8.51
C VAL A 125 -12.80 15.07 8.23
N ILE A 126 -12.27 13.87 8.49
CA ILE A 126 -10.85 13.57 8.35
C ILE A 126 -10.39 13.73 6.90
N LYS A 127 -11.19 13.25 5.93
CA LYS A 127 -10.93 13.44 4.51
C LYS A 127 -10.91 14.93 4.12
N THR A 128 -11.78 15.75 4.67
CA THR A 128 -11.80 17.20 4.38
C THR A 128 -10.52 17.87 4.93
N ILE A 129 -10.11 17.53 6.15
CA ILE A 129 -8.85 18.01 6.74
C ILE A 129 -7.66 17.60 5.86
N PHE A 130 -7.58 16.32 5.50
CA PHE A 130 -6.54 15.80 4.62
C PHE A 130 -6.52 16.50 3.26
N LEU A 131 -7.69 16.75 2.64
CA LEU A 131 -7.76 17.43 1.35
C LEU A 131 -7.23 18.86 1.43
N CYS A 132 -7.55 19.59 2.50
CA CYS A 132 -7.02 20.94 2.72
C CYS A 132 -5.50 20.92 2.84
N GLU A 133 -4.94 19.99 3.62
CA GLU A 133 -3.50 19.83 3.77
C GLU A 133 -2.81 19.40 2.46
N TYR A 134 -3.38 18.42 1.77
CA TYR A 134 -2.90 17.90 0.49
C TYR A 134 -2.89 18.97 -0.62
N LEU A 135 -3.86 19.88 -0.61
CA LEU A 135 -3.91 20.99 -1.57
C LEU A 135 -2.92 22.11 -1.21
N ASN A 136 -2.75 22.39 0.08
CA ASN A 136 -1.91 23.47 0.56
C ASN A 136 -0.40 23.14 0.52
N SER A 137 -0.02 21.90 0.85
CA SER A 137 1.39 21.51 1.03
C SER A 137 1.91 20.66 -0.13
N GLU A 138 2.93 21.16 -0.81
CA GLU A 138 3.67 20.36 -1.79
C GLU A 138 4.48 19.24 -1.11
N ALA A 139 5.04 19.50 0.08
CA ALA A 139 5.84 18.52 0.80
C ALA A 139 5.04 17.25 1.12
N VAL A 140 3.78 17.38 1.52
CA VAL A 140 2.88 16.24 1.76
C VAL A 140 2.62 15.45 0.48
N ARG A 141 2.45 16.13 -0.67
CA ARG A 141 2.27 15.44 -1.96
C ARG A 141 3.52 14.67 -2.38
N ARG A 142 4.71 15.23 -2.15
CA ARG A 142 5.99 14.56 -2.41
C ARG A 142 6.16 13.34 -1.52
N GLU A 143 5.90 13.48 -0.22
CA GLU A 143 5.95 12.38 0.75
C GLU A 143 5.03 11.22 0.33
N ILE A 144 3.79 11.52 -0.06
CA ILE A 144 2.83 10.51 -0.53
C ILE A 144 3.34 9.79 -1.77
N ASN A 145 3.93 10.53 -2.72
CA ASN A 145 4.46 9.95 -3.94
C ASN A 145 5.69 9.07 -3.65
N GLU A 146 6.58 9.50 -2.76
CA GLU A 146 7.73 8.70 -2.29
C GLU A 146 7.28 7.41 -1.60
N GLY A 147 6.28 7.49 -0.72
CA GLY A 147 5.72 6.31 -0.04
C GLY A 147 5.12 5.29 -1.02
N LEU A 148 4.43 5.75 -2.07
CA LEU A 148 3.89 4.87 -3.10
C LEU A 148 4.96 4.27 -4.01
N ASN A 149 6.05 5.00 -4.28
CA ASN A 149 7.17 4.48 -5.04
C ASN A 149 7.80 3.23 -4.38
N VAL A 150 7.70 3.08 -3.05
CA VAL A 150 8.15 1.85 -2.35
C VAL A 150 7.33 0.64 -2.79
N VAL A 151 6.00 0.80 -2.90
CA VAL A 151 5.09 -0.25 -3.38
C VAL A 151 5.36 -0.56 -4.85
N GLU A 152 5.60 0.47 -5.67
CA GLU A 152 5.97 0.28 -7.08
C GLU A 152 7.30 -0.50 -7.23
N ARG A 153 8.31 -0.19 -6.41
CA ARG A 153 9.56 -0.97 -6.38
C ARG A 153 9.34 -2.41 -5.95
N TRP A 154 8.49 -2.63 -4.94
CA TRP A 154 8.13 -3.96 -4.48
C TRP A 154 7.45 -4.77 -5.60
N ASN A 155 6.54 -4.16 -6.36
CA ASN A 155 5.94 -4.79 -7.54
C ASN A 155 7.00 -5.09 -8.63
N GLY A 156 7.92 -4.17 -8.89
CA GLY A 156 8.99 -4.40 -9.87
C GLY A 156 9.93 -5.56 -9.51
N VAL A 157 10.18 -5.79 -8.21
CA VAL A 157 10.93 -6.98 -7.74
C VAL A 157 10.13 -8.26 -8.04
N ASN A 158 8.81 -8.22 -7.87
CA ASN A 158 7.95 -9.37 -8.17
C ASN A 158 7.94 -9.70 -9.65
N ASP A 159 7.85 -8.70 -10.53
CA ASP A 159 7.95 -8.91 -11.98
C ASP A 159 9.32 -9.49 -12.36
N PHE A 160 10.39 -9.07 -11.69
CA PHE A 160 11.74 -9.59 -11.90
C PHE A 160 11.90 -11.05 -11.45
N ILE A 161 11.38 -11.42 -10.28
CA ILE A 161 11.44 -12.80 -9.78
C ILE A 161 10.51 -13.70 -10.60
N PHE A 162 9.32 -13.21 -10.95
CA PHE A 162 8.29 -13.93 -11.69
C PHE A 162 8.43 -13.74 -13.21
N TYR A 163 9.65 -13.85 -13.74
CA TYR A 163 9.95 -13.60 -15.15
C TYR A 163 9.42 -14.69 -16.11
N GLY A 164 9.09 -15.89 -15.60
CA GLY A 164 8.62 -17.02 -16.40
C GLY A 164 7.23 -16.78 -16.98
N LYS A 165 7.02 -17.13 -18.27
CA LYS A 165 5.74 -16.94 -18.99
C LYS A 165 5.20 -15.51 -18.97
N GLY A 166 6.08 -14.51 -18.95
CA GLY A 166 5.68 -13.09 -18.97
C GLY A 166 5.05 -12.59 -17.67
N GLY A 167 5.22 -13.30 -16.57
CA GLY A 167 4.66 -12.91 -15.27
C GLY A 167 3.18 -13.23 -15.08
N GLU A 168 2.58 -14.00 -15.98
CA GLU A 168 1.16 -14.36 -15.91
C GLU A 168 0.91 -15.67 -15.17
N PHE A 169 -0.15 -15.70 -14.36
CA PHE A 169 -0.64 -16.94 -13.77
C PHE A 169 -1.18 -17.86 -14.87
N ALA A 170 -0.38 -18.86 -15.25
CA ALA A 170 -0.70 -19.77 -16.35
C ALA A 170 -1.84 -20.77 -16.07
N SER A 171 -2.51 -20.70 -14.92
CA SER A 171 -3.54 -21.66 -14.48
C SER A 171 -4.77 -20.95 -13.94
N ASN A 172 -5.96 -21.45 -14.30
CA ASN A 172 -7.26 -21.01 -13.77
C ASN A 172 -7.64 -21.71 -12.44
N ARG A 173 -6.79 -22.59 -11.91
CA ARG A 173 -7.03 -23.25 -10.63
C ARG A 173 -6.55 -22.36 -9.49
N LEU A 174 -7.46 -22.04 -8.56
CA LEU A 174 -7.18 -21.17 -7.41
C LEU A 174 -6.01 -21.69 -6.58
N GLU A 175 -5.94 -23.00 -6.31
CA GLU A 175 -4.83 -23.60 -5.55
C GLU A 175 -3.46 -23.37 -6.21
N THR A 176 -3.38 -23.46 -7.54
CA THR A 176 -2.13 -23.23 -8.28
C THR A 176 -1.74 -21.74 -8.28
N GLN A 177 -2.72 -20.84 -8.36
CA GLN A 177 -2.50 -19.40 -8.27
C GLN A 177 -1.99 -19.04 -6.87
N GLU A 178 -2.64 -19.58 -5.83
CA GLU A 178 -2.26 -19.37 -4.43
C GLU A 178 -0.84 -19.86 -4.17
N LEU A 179 -0.50 -21.09 -4.58
CA LEU A 179 0.86 -21.62 -4.46
C LEU A 179 1.91 -20.71 -5.13
N SER A 180 1.59 -20.19 -6.33
CA SER A 180 2.49 -19.30 -7.07
C SER A 180 2.69 -17.97 -6.33
N VAL A 181 1.61 -17.37 -5.81
CA VAL A 181 1.67 -16.13 -5.01
C VAL A 181 2.48 -16.33 -3.73
N LEU A 182 2.21 -17.41 -3.00
CA LEU A 182 2.92 -17.71 -1.74
C LEU A 182 4.41 -17.96 -1.97
N SER A 183 4.75 -18.70 -3.03
CA SER A 183 6.16 -18.95 -3.41
C SER A 183 6.87 -17.66 -3.81
N LEU A 184 6.21 -16.79 -4.58
CA LEU A 184 6.74 -15.48 -4.96
C LEU A 184 6.99 -14.60 -3.74
N HIS A 185 6.01 -14.51 -2.83
CA HIS A 185 6.17 -13.76 -1.57
C HIS A 185 7.34 -14.28 -0.72
N LEU A 186 7.53 -15.61 -0.65
CA LEU A 186 8.66 -16.19 0.08
C LEU A 186 10.00 -15.76 -0.54
N LEU A 187 10.16 -15.89 -1.85
CA LEU A 187 11.39 -15.49 -2.55
C LEU A 187 11.68 -14.00 -2.39
N GLN A 188 10.65 -13.17 -2.47
CA GLN A 188 10.77 -11.74 -2.28
C GLN A 188 11.21 -11.38 -0.87
N ASN A 189 10.63 -12.00 0.16
CA ASN A 189 11.05 -11.82 1.55
C ASN A 189 12.51 -12.24 1.76
N CYS A 190 12.94 -13.37 1.15
CA CYS A 190 14.33 -13.81 1.19
C CYS A 190 15.29 -12.77 0.56
N LEU A 191 14.93 -12.22 -0.60
CA LEU A 191 15.73 -11.19 -1.27
C LEU A 191 15.85 -9.93 -0.41
N VAL A 192 14.72 -9.45 0.15
CA VAL A 192 14.72 -8.29 1.06
C VAL A 192 15.59 -8.54 2.29
N TYR A 193 15.53 -9.74 2.85
CA TYR A 193 16.33 -10.12 4.02
C TYR A 193 17.84 -10.12 3.71
N VAL A 194 18.26 -10.77 2.62
CA VAL A 194 19.68 -10.78 2.19
C VAL A 194 20.18 -9.37 1.91
N ASN A 195 19.38 -8.56 1.20
CA ASN A 195 19.74 -7.17 0.92
C ASN A 195 19.88 -6.34 2.19
N THR A 196 19.02 -6.57 3.18
CA THR A 196 19.11 -5.91 4.49
C THR A 196 20.44 -6.25 5.17
N LEU A 197 20.84 -7.51 5.18
CA LEU A 197 22.13 -7.94 5.75
C LEU A 197 23.33 -7.35 4.99
N MET A 198 23.26 -7.30 3.66
CA MET A 198 24.31 -6.68 2.83
C MET A 198 24.45 -5.19 3.12
N ILE A 199 23.32 -4.46 3.17
CA ILE A 199 23.31 -3.03 3.51
C ILE A 199 23.85 -2.81 4.92
N GLN A 200 23.42 -3.60 5.91
CA GLN A 200 23.94 -3.52 7.28
C GLN A 200 25.45 -3.74 7.33
N SER A 201 25.97 -4.71 6.56
CA SER A 201 27.40 -4.98 6.49
C SER A 201 28.19 -3.79 5.93
N VAL A 202 27.67 -3.15 4.87
CA VAL A 202 28.29 -1.95 4.28
C VAL A 202 28.21 -0.75 5.24
N LEU A 203 27.06 -0.55 5.90
CA LEU A 203 26.87 0.56 6.84
C LEU A 203 27.62 0.38 8.16
N ALA A 204 28.03 -0.84 8.51
CA ALA A 204 28.89 -1.10 9.66
C ALA A 204 30.29 -0.48 9.48
N GLU A 205 30.72 -0.22 8.25
CA GLU A 205 31.97 0.48 7.97
C GLU A 205 31.81 2.00 8.19
N PRO A 206 32.55 2.63 9.13
CA PRO A 206 32.40 4.05 9.44
C PRO A 206 32.64 4.98 8.25
N HIS A 207 33.41 4.53 7.26
CA HIS A 207 33.70 5.33 6.08
C HIS A 207 32.48 5.53 5.18
N TRP A 208 31.63 4.50 5.04
CA TRP A 208 30.39 4.58 4.26
C TRP A 208 29.33 5.33 5.04
N PHE A 209 29.16 5.01 6.32
CA PHE A 209 28.15 5.65 7.16
C PHE A 209 28.34 7.18 7.23
N LYS A 210 29.58 7.66 7.38
CA LYS A 210 29.89 9.10 7.45
C LYS A 210 29.69 9.86 6.13
N ARG A 211 29.58 9.17 4.99
CA ARG A 211 29.33 9.81 3.69
C ARG A 211 27.86 10.09 3.45
N LEU A 212 26.97 9.41 4.16
CA LEU A 212 25.53 9.51 3.96
C LEU A 212 24.96 10.69 4.75
N THR A 213 24.14 11.48 4.08
CA THR A 213 23.30 12.50 4.70
C THR A 213 21.99 11.89 5.21
N GLU A 214 21.21 12.63 5.99
CA GLU A 214 19.87 12.19 6.42
C GLU A 214 18.96 11.86 5.22
N THR A 215 19.09 12.61 4.12
CA THR A 215 18.35 12.37 2.88
C THR A 215 18.74 11.04 2.25
N ASP A 216 20.03 10.71 2.26
CA ASP A 216 20.53 9.46 1.70
C ASP A 216 20.06 8.27 2.54
N LEU A 217 20.15 8.38 3.88
CA LEU A 217 19.66 7.36 4.80
C LEU A 217 18.15 7.10 4.63
N ARG A 218 17.36 8.16 4.38
CA ARG A 218 15.93 8.04 4.07
C ARG A 218 15.68 7.29 2.75
N ALA A 219 16.57 7.42 1.78
CA ALA A 219 16.43 6.80 0.46
C ALA A 219 16.90 5.33 0.40
N ILE A 220 17.57 4.83 1.46
CA ILE A 220 18.01 3.44 1.51
C ILE A 220 16.80 2.51 1.53
N THR A 221 16.80 1.54 0.63
CA THR A 221 15.78 0.50 0.56
C THR A 221 16.40 -0.86 0.26
N PRO A 222 15.95 -1.93 0.93
CA PRO A 222 16.38 -3.29 0.63
C PRO A 222 15.71 -3.85 -0.64
N LEU A 223 14.88 -3.07 -1.35
CA LEU A 223 14.16 -3.51 -2.56
C LEU A 223 15.00 -3.40 -3.85
N ILE A 224 16.32 -3.49 -3.75
CA ILE A 224 17.23 -3.47 -4.91
C ILE A 224 17.42 -4.89 -5.47
N PHE A 225 17.40 -5.05 -6.79
CA PHE A 225 17.53 -6.38 -7.41
C PHE A 225 18.53 -6.43 -8.57
N SER A 226 19.15 -5.30 -8.94
CA SER A 226 20.11 -5.23 -10.06
C SER A 226 21.36 -6.09 -9.89
N HIS A 227 21.70 -6.47 -8.65
CA HIS A 227 22.84 -7.34 -8.33
C HIS A 227 22.47 -8.83 -8.33
N VAL A 228 21.19 -9.16 -8.45
CA VAL A 228 20.69 -10.54 -8.49
C VAL A 228 20.62 -10.98 -9.95
N ASN A 229 21.05 -12.21 -10.24
CA ASN A 229 20.90 -12.81 -11.55
C ASN A 229 19.85 -13.93 -11.48
N PRO A 230 18.64 -13.75 -12.05
CA PRO A 230 17.56 -14.72 -11.94
C PRO A 230 17.78 -15.94 -12.83
N TYR A 231 18.66 -15.83 -13.85
CA TYR A 231 18.97 -16.90 -14.79
C TYR A 231 20.06 -17.86 -14.28
N GLY A 232 20.67 -17.54 -13.13
CA GLY A 232 21.82 -18.26 -12.62
C GLY A 232 23.08 -18.03 -13.44
N THR A 233 24.16 -18.73 -13.08
CA THR A 233 25.45 -18.61 -13.75
C THR A 233 25.70 -19.82 -14.63
N PHE A 234 25.80 -19.60 -15.94
CA PHE A 234 26.24 -20.64 -16.87
C PHE A 234 27.77 -20.64 -16.93
N LYS A 235 28.39 -21.61 -16.24
CA LYS A 235 29.82 -21.89 -16.42
C LYS A 235 29.97 -22.74 -17.67
N LEU A 236 30.34 -22.10 -18.78
CA LEU A 236 30.64 -22.81 -20.02
C LEU A 236 32.06 -23.37 -19.93
N ASP A 237 32.17 -24.70 -19.84
CA ASP A 237 33.45 -25.36 -20.09
C ASP A 237 33.67 -25.44 -21.61
N LEU A 238 34.54 -24.56 -22.12
CA LEU A 238 34.87 -24.52 -23.55
C LEU A 238 35.64 -25.77 -24.03
N LYS A 239 36.06 -26.66 -23.12
CA LYS A 239 36.72 -27.93 -23.43
C LYS A 239 35.75 -29.08 -23.58
N GLU A 240 34.51 -28.93 -23.10
CA GLU A 240 33.48 -29.97 -23.17
C GLU A 240 32.53 -29.68 -24.33
N ARG A 241 32.50 -30.58 -25.32
CA ARG A 241 31.63 -30.42 -26.50
C ARG A 241 30.23 -30.92 -26.16
N ILE A 242 29.23 -30.06 -26.28
CA ILE A 242 27.83 -30.42 -26.02
C ILE A 242 27.39 -31.53 -27.00
N ALA A 243 27.12 -32.72 -26.47
CA ALA A 243 26.94 -33.96 -27.24
C ALA A 243 25.76 -33.96 -28.24
N GLN A 244 24.82 -32.99 -28.14
CA GLN A 244 23.62 -32.94 -28.97
C GLN A 244 23.68 -31.93 -30.14
N LEU A 245 24.76 -31.15 -30.27
CA LEU A 245 24.92 -30.20 -31.38
C LEU A 245 25.60 -30.81 -32.62
N SER A 246 25.96 -32.10 -32.60
CA SER A 246 26.69 -32.76 -33.69
C SER A 246 25.84 -33.56 -34.69
N ASN A 247 24.50 -33.55 -34.58
CA ASN A 247 23.63 -34.27 -35.51
C ASN A 247 22.83 -33.32 -36.40
N SER A 248 23.47 -32.85 -37.47
CA SER A 248 22.80 -32.36 -38.66
C SER A 248 23.36 -33.06 -39.90
N SER A 249 22.96 -34.33 -40.08
CA SER A 249 22.77 -34.88 -41.42
C SER A 249 21.47 -34.33 -42.00
N VAL A 250 21.44 -33.02 -42.30
CA VAL A 250 20.45 -32.47 -43.22
C VAL A 250 20.96 -32.83 -44.61
N ALA A 251 20.49 -33.95 -45.13
CA ALA A 251 20.69 -34.32 -46.52
C ALA A 251 19.99 -33.26 -47.40
N ILE A 252 20.79 -32.38 -48.00
CA ILE A 252 20.35 -31.55 -49.12
C ILE A 252 20.17 -32.51 -50.30
N ARG A 253 18.92 -32.85 -50.63
CA ARG A 253 18.58 -33.48 -51.91
C ARG A 253 18.56 -32.37 -52.97
N ASN A 254 19.47 -32.48 -53.94
CA ASN A 254 19.36 -31.82 -55.24
C ASN A 254 18.25 -32.48 -56.06
#